data_AF-A0A3D6BQ68-F1
#
_entry.id   AF-A0A3D6BQ68-F1
#
_cell.length_a   1.000
_cell.length_b   1.000
_cell.length_c   1.000
_cell.angle_alpha   90.00
_cell.angle_beta   90.00
_cell.angle_gamma   90.00
#
_symmetry.space_group_name_H-M   'P 1'
#
loop_
_entity.id
_entity.type
_entity.pdbx_description
1 polymer ?
#
loop_
_entity_poly.entity_id
_entity_poly.type
_entity_poly.pdbx_seq_one_letter_code
_entity_poly.pdbx_strand_id
1 'polypeptide(L)' 'MIYMEPELLERVNTWLTPTFDNDTQDYIKNLIATNPKLLKESFYKNLEFGTGGMRGIM' A
#
# COMPACT_ATOMS: atom_id res chain seq x y z
N MET A 1 -8.54 9.85 16.28
CA MET A 1 -8.22 10.34 14.92
C MET A 1 -7.00 9.58 14.46
N ILE A 2 -7.07 8.92 13.31
CA ILE A 2 -5.95 8.12 12.78
C ILE A 2 -4.97 9.13 12.18
N TYR A 3 -3.82 9.34 12.83
CA TYR A 3 -2.81 10.28 12.33
C TYR A 3 -2.00 9.57 11.24
N MET A 4 -2.15 10.02 10.00
CA MET A 4 -1.32 9.57 8.88
C MET A 4 -0.15 10.53 8.75
N GLU A 5 1.07 10.02 8.81
CA GLU A 5 2.27 10.85 8.65
C GLU A 5 2.33 11.43 7.23
N PRO A 6 2.85 12.67 7.08
CA PRO A 6 2.97 13.30 5.77
C PRO A 6 3.84 12.46 4.81
N GLU A 7 4.87 11.82 5.34
CA GLU A 7 5.77 10.91 4.61
C GLU A 7 5.01 9.71 4.02
N LEU A 8 4.07 9.16 4.80
CA LEU A 8 3.21 8.06 4.39
C LEU A 8 2.26 8.49 3.27
N LEU A 9 1.68 9.70 3.37
CA LEU A 9 0.84 10.28 2.33
C LEU A 9 1.59 10.47 1.01
N GLU A 10 2.83 10.97 1.05
CA GLU A 10 3.64 11.13 -0.16
C GLU A 10 3.94 9.79 -0.83
N ARG A 11 4.23 8.75 -0.05
CA ARG A 11 4.50 7.41 -0.60
C ARG A 11 3.25 6.72 -1.12
N VAL A 12 2.11 6.88 -0.43
CA VAL A 12 0.81 6.44 -0.94
C VAL A 12 0.47 7.10 -2.26
N ASN A 13 0.65 8.42 -2.38
CA ASN A 13 0.47 9.11 -3.66
C ASN A 13 1.39 8.55 -4.75
N THR A 14 2.64 8.24 -4.41
CA THR A 14 3.58 7.59 -5.33
C THR A 14 3.07 6.23 -5.81
N TRP A 15 2.56 5.39 -4.90
CA TRP A 15 2.00 4.09 -5.24
C TRP A 15 0.68 4.16 -6.03
N LEU A 16 -0.05 5.27 -5.92
CA LEU A 16 -1.26 5.54 -6.69
C LEU A 16 -0.99 6.13 -8.08
N THR A 17 0.29 6.33 -8.44
CA THR A 17 0.65 6.75 -9.80
C THR A 17 0.58 5.59 -10.78
N PRO A 18 0.41 5.85 -12.10
CA PRO A 18 0.43 4.80 -13.13
C PRO A 18 1.78 4.08 -13.29
N THR A 19 2.78 4.40 -12.45
CA THR A 19 4.03 3.64 -12.37
C THR A 19 3.86 2.28 -11.71
N PHE A 20 2.79 2.10 -10.92
CA PHE A 20 2.41 0.83 -10.29
C PHE A 20 1.14 0.27 -10.95
N ASP A 21 1.04 -1.06 -10.98
CA ASP A 21 -0.11 -1.76 -11.53
C ASP A 21 -1.41 -1.43 -10.80
N ASN A 22 -2.54 -1.54 -11.52
CA ASN A 22 -3.87 -1.28 -10.96
C ASN A 22 -4.17 -2.13 -9.71
N ASP A 23 -3.64 -3.36 -9.65
CA ASP A 23 -3.80 -4.25 -8.49
C ASP A 23 -3.15 -3.66 -7.22
N THR A 24 -1.93 -3.14 -7.36
CA THR A 24 -1.22 -2.45 -6.26
C THR A 24 -1.99 -1.22 -5.80
N GLN A 25 -2.50 -0.43 -6.77
CA GLN A 25 -3.28 0.76 -6.47
C GLN A 25 -4.59 0.42 -5.74
N ASP A 26 -5.28 -0.64 -6.17
CA ASP A 26 -6.53 -1.10 -5.55
C ASP A 26 -6.29 -1.62 -4.14
N TYR A 27 -5.24 -2.44 -3.95
CA TYR A 27 -4.82 -2.93 -2.64
C TYR A 27 -4.56 -1.78 -1.66
N ILE A 28 -3.84 -0.75 -2.09
CA ILE A 28 -3.55 0.42 -1.25
C ILE A 28 -4.81 1.21 -0.93
N LYS A 29 -5.70 1.44 -1.92
CA LYS A 29 -7.01 2.08 -1.68
C LYS A 29 -7.83 1.29 -0.67
N ASN A 30 -7.84 -0.04 -0.79
CA ASN A 30 -8.52 -0.92 0.15
C ASN A 30 -7.93 -0.76 1.56
N LEU A 31 -6.61 -0.81 1.70
CA LEU A 31 -5.94 -0.64 2.99
C LEU A 31 -6.21 0.73 3.62
N ILE A 32 -6.28 1.81 2.85
CA ILE A 32 -6.65 3.14 3.37
C ILE A 32 -8.05 3.10 3.99
N ALA A 33 -9.00 2.40 3.36
CA ALA A 33 -10.38 2.33 3.80
C ALA A 33 -10.61 1.31 4.94
N THR A 34 -9.93 0.16 4.90
CA THR A 34 -10.17 -0.96 5.81
C THR A 34 -9.17 -1.02 6.96
N ASN A 35 -7.87 -0.81 6.68
CA ASN A 35 -6.78 -1.03 7.63
C ASN A 35 -5.59 -0.07 7.40
N PRO A 36 -5.74 1.23 7.75
CA PRO A 36 -4.67 2.21 7.59
C PRO A 36 -3.43 1.88 8.47
N LYS A 37 -3.61 1.06 9.50
CA LYS A 37 -2.51 0.55 10.33
C LYS A 37 -1.61 -0.42 9.56
N LEU A 38 -2.20 -1.31 8.77
CA LEU A 38 -1.46 -2.26 7.92
C LEU A 38 -0.76 -1.53 6.77
N LEU A 39 -1.37 -0.49 6.22
CA LEU A 39 -0.72 0.40 5.25
C LEU A 39 0.54 1.04 5.83
N LYS A 40 0.44 1.55 7.06
CA LYS A 40 1.57 2.12 7.79
C LYS A 40 2.66 1.07 8.05
N GLU A 41 2.30 -0.14 8.46
CA GLU A 41 3.29 -1.23 8.59
C GLU A 41 3.95 -1.59 7.26
N SER A 42 3.20 -1.58 6.16
CA SER A 42 3.70 -1.82 4.80
C SER A 42 4.58 -0.71 4.25
N PHE A 43 4.57 0.47 4.89
CA PHE A 43 5.48 1.57 4.60
C PHE A 43 6.83 1.40 5.31
N TYR A 44 6.83 0.93 6.57
CA TYR A 44 8.06 0.74 7.36
C TYR A 44 8.74 -0.60 7.10
N LYS A 45 7.97 -1.68 6.91
CA LYS A 45 8.49 -2.80 6.13
C LYS A 45 8.65 -2.23 4.73
N ASN A 46 9.82 -2.37 4.13
CA ASN A 46 9.98 -2.20 2.68
C ASN A 46 9.20 -3.32 2.00
N LEU A 47 7.87 -3.29 2.14
CA LEU A 47 7.01 -4.39 1.79
C LEU A 47 7.16 -4.53 0.29
N GLU A 48 7.65 -5.70 -0.09
CA GLU A 48 7.77 -6.17 -1.45
C GLU A 48 6.36 -6.26 -2.03
N PHE A 49 5.82 -5.13 -2.49
CA PHE A 49 4.52 -5.05 -3.19
C PHE A 49 4.50 -5.88 -4.49
N GLY A 50 5.59 -6.58 -4.85
CA GLY A 50 5.71 -7.32 -6.09
C GLY A 50 6.64 -8.55 -6.13
N THR A 51 7.13 -9.12 -5.02
CA THR A 51 8.05 -10.30 -5.09
C THR A 51 7.75 -11.47 -4.16
N GLY A 52 6.59 -11.56 -3.50
CA GLY A 52 6.39 -12.70 -2.58
C GLY A 52 4.98 -13.10 -2.12
N GLY A 53 3.89 -12.48 -2.62
CA GLY A 53 2.54 -12.72 -2.08
C GLY A 53 1.57 -13.51 -2.96
N MET A 54 1.67 -13.42 -4.29
CA MET A 54 0.76 -14.10 -5.22
C MET A 54 1.36 -15.37 -5.83
N ARG A 55 2.12 -16.15 -5.05
CA ARG A 55 2.33 -17.57 -5.39
C ARG A 55 1.18 -18.38 -4.80
N GLY A 56 0.05 -18.36 -5.49
CA GLY A 56 -1.01 -19.36 -5.33
C GLY A 56 -2.28 -18.86 -4.63
N ILE A 57 -3.22 -18.37 -5.44
CA ILE A 57 -4.69 -18.62 -5.42
C ILE A 57 -5.25 -17.72 -6.55
N MET A 58 -5.58 -18.14 -7.78
CA MET A 58 -5.96 -19.43 -8.37
C MET A 58 -5.64 -19.35 -9.87
#